data_AF-A0A7W8T1P1-F1
#
_entry.id   AF-A0A7W8T1P1-F1
#
_cell.length_a   1.000
_cell.length_b   1.000
_cell.length_c   1.000
_cell.angle_alpha   90.00
_cell.angle_beta   90.00
_cell.angle_gamma   90.00
#
_symmetry.space_group_name_H-M   'P 1'
#
loop_
_entity.id
_entity.type
_entity.pdbx_description
1 polymer ?
#
loop_
_entity_poly.entity_id
_entity_poly.type
_entity_poly.pdbx_seq_one_letter_code
_entity_poly.pdbx_strand_id
1 'polypeptide(L)'
;MCYSAQIQADYRKYVRMFGAHMSIREFAQLYWERAEGSNVKIPKAMDAAFSVPGTDEERRIKEAIERFNGEQATRLEQELFKQRARLADADRTLQGKTTKAATESKRIATSKIELALRGLDDLRRTELKDRDSRIFPGNYAPVMVMEDGKRVIKPMRYLCRPAGKPAFYDKKYPGIYNARRNNLEGFWKSLFGYSHGIMLVSAFYENVSRARTEGRKLKDGEKDENVVLEFRPQPAGDMLIACLWSHWQSPGQPDLFSFAAITDEPPPEIAAAGHDRCIIPIKPEHIDAWLCPEPNNLAAQYAILDDRHRPYYEHRMAA
;
A
#
# COMPACT_ATOMS: atom_id res chain seq x y z
N MET A 1 11.18 -8.78 -0.02
CA MET A 1 11.01 -7.45 0.62
C MET A 1 9.53 -7.13 0.65
N CYS A 2 9.00 -6.54 1.73
CA CYS A 2 7.55 -6.32 1.95
C CYS A 2 6.86 -5.81 0.70
N TYR A 3 6.18 -6.72 0.00
CA TYR A 3 5.55 -6.40 -1.26
C TYR A 3 4.23 -5.67 -1.05
N SER A 4 3.48 -6.00 0.00
CA SER A 4 2.24 -5.31 0.35
C SER A 4 1.97 -5.42 1.85
N ALA A 5 1.21 -4.48 2.40
CA ALA A 5 0.90 -4.42 3.83
C ALA A 5 -0.58 -4.14 4.05
N GLN A 6 -1.18 -4.77 5.06
CA GLN A 6 -2.47 -4.38 5.61
C GLN A 6 -2.21 -3.29 6.67
N ILE A 7 -2.67 -2.07 6.38
CA ILE A 7 -2.42 -0.89 7.22
C ILE A 7 -3.60 -0.56 8.12
N GLN A 8 -3.35 0.26 9.15
CA GLN A 8 -4.42 1.04 9.75
C GLN A 8 -4.67 2.27 8.88
N ALA A 9 -5.74 2.22 8.09
CA ALA A 9 -6.10 3.26 7.12
C ALA A 9 -6.88 4.43 7.74
N ASP A 10 -7.60 4.20 8.86
CA ASP A 10 -8.34 5.25 9.55
C ASP A 10 -7.39 6.14 10.36
N TYR A 11 -7.19 7.36 9.87
CA TYR A 11 -6.32 8.35 10.52
C TYR A 11 -6.75 8.63 11.97
N ARG A 12 -8.04 8.48 12.32
CA ARG A 12 -8.53 8.75 13.68
C ARG A 12 -7.90 7.84 14.72
N LYS A 13 -7.43 6.65 14.32
CA LYS A 13 -6.69 5.76 15.22
C LYS A 13 -5.35 6.39 15.63
N TYR A 14 -4.64 7.01 14.70
CA TYR A 14 -3.41 7.75 15.00
C TYR A 14 -3.68 8.95 15.91
N VAL A 15 -4.79 9.67 15.69
CA VAL A 15 -5.21 10.77 16.56
C VAL A 15 -5.42 10.27 18.00
N ARG A 16 -6.20 9.20 18.18
CA ARG A 16 -6.49 8.63 19.50
C ARG A 16 -5.25 8.07 20.21
N MET A 17 -4.38 7.38 19.47
CA MET A 17 -3.22 6.69 20.06
C MET A 17 -2.04 7.61 20.32
N PHE A 18 -1.83 8.62 19.47
CA PHE A 18 -0.59 9.41 19.47
C PHE A 18 -0.83 10.90 19.63
N GLY A 19 -2.07 11.37 19.75
CA GLY A 19 -2.38 12.80 19.76
C GLY A 19 -1.98 13.50 18.45
N ALA A 20 -1.89 12.74 17.35
CA ALA A 20 -1.46 13.28 16.06
C ALA A 20 -2.57 14.11 15.41
N HIS A 21 -2.18 15.06 14.56
CA HIS A 21 -3.11 15.89 13.80
C HIS A 21 -3.14 15.45 12.33
N MET A 22 -4.33 15.35 11.73
CA MET A 22 -4.44 15.08 10.30
C MET A 22 -4.09 16.34 9.50
N SER A 23 -3.24 16.18 8.48
CA SER A 23 -2.95 17.24 7.50
C SER A 23 -4.11 17.38 6.51
N ILE A 24 -5.23 17.96 6.95
CA ILE A 24 -6.50 18.00 6.20
C ILE A 24 -6.34 18.57 4.79
N ARG A 25 -5.43 19.54 4.61
CA ARG A 25 -5.15 20.16 3.30
C ARG A 25 -4.58 19.15 2.31
N GLU A 26 -3.57 18.37 2.70
CA GLU A 26 -2.96 17.35 1.85
C GLU A 26 -3.92 16.19 1.55
N PHE A 27 -4.79 15.82 2.51
CA PHE A 27 -5.86 14.86 2.23
C PHE A 27 -6.87 15.42 1.22
N ALA A 28 -7.34 16.66 1.40
CA ALA A 28 -8.26 17.31 0.48
C ALA A 28 -7.66 17.42 -0.94
N GLN A 29 -6.38 17.81 -1.04
CA GLN A 29 -5.66 17.87 -2.31
C GLN A 29 -5.62 16.50 -3.00
N LEU A 30 -5.23 15.44 -2.29
CA LEU A 30 -5.16 14.09 -2.85
C LEU A 30 -6.51 13.61 -3.39
N TYR A 31 -7.59 13.81 -2.64
CA TYR A 31 -8.93 13.40 -3.07
C TYR A 31 -9.47 14.25 -4.21
N TRP A 32 -9.18 15.55 -4.22
CA TRP A 32 -9.48 16.42 -5.35
C TRP A 32 -8.77 15.96 -6.62
N GLU A 33 -7.45 15.72 -6.56
CA GLU A 33 -6.68 15.20 -7.70
C GLU A 33 -7.23 13.87 -8.23
N ARG A 34 -7.64 12.95 -7.33
CA ARG A 34 -8.26 11.67 -7.74
C ARG A 34 -9.56 11.90 -8.50
N ALA A 35 -10.38 12.81 -8.00
CA ALA A 35 -11.68 13.12 -8.56
C ALA A 35 -11.59 13.96 -9.85
N GLU A 36 -10.47 14.64 -10.11
CA GLU A 36 -10.15 15.27 -11.41
C GLU A 36 -9.50 14.28 -12.41
N GLY A 37 -9.51 12.98 -12.11
CA GLY A 37 -9.09 11.93 -13.03
C GLY A 37 -7.62 11.52 -12.94
N SER A 38 -6.89 11.93 -11.89
CA SER A 38 -5.56 11.38 -11.66
C SER A 38 -5.62 9.88 -11.32
N ASN A 39 -4.56 9.15 -11.67
CA ASN A 39 -4.47 7.70 -11.43
C ASN A 39 -3.96 7.35 -10.01
N VAL A 40 -4.26 8.20 -9.02
CA VAL A 40 -3.87 7.92 -7.63
C VAL A 40 -4.68 6.75 -7.07
N LYS A 41 -4.01 5.88 -6.33
CA LYS A 41 -4.61 4.68 -5.74
C LYS A 41 -4.74 4.88 -4.25
N ILE A 42 -5.96 4.97 -3.76
CA ILE A 42 -6.26 5.12 -2.34
C ILE A 42 -7.07 3.89 -1.90
N PRO A 43 -6.66 3.19 -0.83
CA PRO A 43 -7.39 2.04 -0.31
C PRO A 43 -8.79 2.45 0.18
N LYS A 44 -9.81 1.62 -0.06
CA LYS A 44 -11.21 1.90 0.33
C LYS A 44 -11.35 2.19 1.84
N ALA A 45 -10.52 1.59 2.68
CA ALA A 45 -10.54 1.87 4.11
C ALA A 45 -10.10 3.31 4.47
N MET A 46 -9.29 3.98 3.65
CA MET A 46 -8.99 5.40 3.82
C MET A 46 -10.19 6.27 3.42
N ASP A 47 -10.88 5.93 2.34
CA ASP A 47 -12.12 6.62 1.92
C ASP A 47 -13.19 6.52 3.03
N ALA A 48 -13.33 5.34 3.64
CA ALA A 48 -14.30 5.07 4.68
C ALA A 48 -14.13 5.95 5.94
N ALA A 49 -12.92 6.44 6.21
CA ALA A 49 -12.69 7.40 7.29
C ALA A 49 -13.54 8.67 7.09
N PHE A 50 -13.82 9.08 5.85
CA PHE A 50 -14.59 10.30 5.56
C PHE A 50 -16.09 10.06 5.33
N SER A 51 -16.60 8.85 5.63
CA SER A 51 -18.03 8.52 5.46
C SER A 51 -18.96 9.37 6.33
N VAL A 52 -18.50 9.75 7.53
CA VAL A 52 -19.19 10.64 8.46
C VAL A 52 -18.28 11.84 8.74
N PRO A 53 -18.41 12.93 7.96
CA PRO A 53 -17.54 14.09 8.09
C PRO A 53 -17.93 14.93 9.30
N GLY A 54 -16.94 15.30 10.11
CA GLY A 54 -17.08 16.18 11.28
C GLY A 54 -16.81 17.66 10.98
N THR A 55 -16.16 17.97 9.85
CA THR A 55 -15.86 19.36 9.43
C THR A 55 -16.26 19.62 7.98
N ASP A 56 -16.26 20.89 7.57
CA ASP A 56 -16.55 21.27 6.19
C ASP A 56 -15.48 20.78 5.20
N GLU A 57 -14.22 20.74 5.61
CA GLU A 57 -13.14 20.17 4.81
C GLU A 57 -13.31 18.65 4.64
N GLU A 58 -13.72 17.93 5.69
CA GLU A 58 -14.04 16.50 5.56
C GLU A 58 -15.26 16.28 4.67
N ARG A 59 -16.24 17.19 4.69
CA ARG A 59 -17.40 17.15 3.79
C ARG A 59 -16.97 17.29 2.33
N ARG A 60 -16.05 18.20 2.02
CA ARG A 60 -15.48 18.34 0.66
C ARG A 60 -14.71 17.09 0.22
N ILE A 61 -13.99 16.44 1.13
CA ILE A 61 -13.33 15.15 0.84
C ILE A 61 -14.38 14.09 0.51
N LYS A 62 -15.45 13.98 1.31
CA LYS A 62 -16.56 13.05 1.06
C LYS A 62 -17.21 13.30 -0.30
N GLU A 63 -17.48 14.55 -0.66
CA GLU A 63 -18.03 14.91 -1.98
C GLU A 63 -17.10 14.49 -3.13
N ALA A 64 -15.79 14.68 -2.98
CA ALA A 64 -14.81 14.23 -3.97
C ALA A 64 -14.76 12.69 -4.09
N ILE A 65 -14.87 11.97 -2.96
CA ILE A 65 -14.98 10.50 -2.93
C ILE A 65 -16.26 10.05 -3.65
N GLU A 66 -17.40 10.67 -3.35
CA GLU A 66 -18.69 10.32 -3.95
C GLU A 66 -18.72 10.57 -5.47
N ARG A 67 -18.16 11.72 -5.92
CA ARG A 67 -18.00 12.02 -7.35
C ARG A 67 -17.17 10.96 -8.05
N PHE A 68 -15.98 10.66 -7.52
CA PHE A 68 -15.10 9.64 -8.08
C PHE A 68 -15.80 8.27 -8.14
N ASN A 69 -16.48 7.87 -7.06
CA ASN A 69 -17.19 6.59 -7.00
C ASN A 69 -18.35 6.52 -8.00
N GLY A 70 -19.08 7.62 -8.23
CA GLY A 70 -20.13 7.71 -9.24
C GLY A 70 -19.60 7.54 -10.67
N GLU A 71 -18.46 8.16 -10.98
CA GLU A 71 -17.76 7.98 -12.26
C GLU A 71 -17.26 6.54 -12.45
N GLN A 72 -16.67 5.94 -11.40
CA GLN A 72 -16.24 4.54 -11.44
C GLN A 72 -17.42 3.59 -11.63
N ALA A 73 -18.54 3.82 -10.96
CA ALA A 73 -19.76 3.03 -11.12
C ALA A 73 -20.25 3.08 -12.57
N THR A 74 -20.36 4.29 -13.13
CA THR A 74 -20.77 4.50 -14.53
C THR A 74 -19.84 3.75 -15.50
N ARG A 75 -18.53 3.85 -15.30
CA ARG A 75 -17.53 3.15 -16.12
C ARG A 75 -17.66 1.63 -16.04
N LEU A 76 -17.88 1.09 -14.84
CA LEU A 76 -18.05 -0.34 -14.63
C LEU A 76 -19.35 -0.85 -15.25
N GLU A 77 -20.44 -0.08 -15.16
CA GLU A 77 -21.72 -0.39 -15.79
C GLU A 77 -21.62 -0.40 -17.32
N GLN A 78 -20.90 0.56 -17.90
CA GLN A 78 -20.60 0.58 -19.34
C GLN A 78 -19.76 -0.62 -19.79
N GLU A 79 -18.70 -0.96 -19.04
CA GLU A 79 -17.90 -2.16 -19.34
C GLU A 79 -18.75 -3.43 -19.19
N LEU A 80 -19.62 -3.51 -18.17
CA LEU A 80 -20.53 -4.64 -17.97
C LEU A 80 -21.47 -4.82 -19.18
N PHE A 81 -22.08 -3.73 -19.66
CA PHE A 81 -22.94 -3.78 -20.84
C PHE A 81 -22.15 -4.25 -22.09
N LYS A 82 -20.98 -3.66 -22.32
CA LYS A 82 -20.10 -4.02 -23.44
C LYS A 82 -19.70 -5.49 -23.42
N GLN A 83 -19.32 -6.01 -22.25
CA GLN A 83 -18.87 -7.41 -22.14
C GLN A 83 -20.05 -8.40 -22.19
N ARG A 84 -21.24 -8.03 -21.73
CA ARG A 84 -22.45 -8.85 -21.92
C ARG A 84 -22.82 -8.98 -23.40
N ALA A 85 -22.76 -7.90 -24.18
CA ALA A 85 -22.95 -7.96 -25.62
C ALA A 85 -21.91 -8.87 -26.29
N ARG A 86 -20.63 -8.70 -25.93
CA ARG A 86 -19.53 -9.55 -26.42
C ARG A 86 -19.74 -11.04 -26.10
N LEU A 87 -20.23 -11.35 -24.91
CA LEU A 87 -20.52 -12.72 -24.49
C LEU A 87 -21.64 -13.33 -25.35
N ALA A 88 -22.74 -12.60 -25.54
CA ALA A 88 -23.87 -13.06 -26.36
C ALA A 88 -23.48 -13.33 -27.82
N ASP A 89 -22.65 -12.46 -28.42
CA ASP A 89 -22.16 -12.66 -29.79
C ASP A 89 -21.20 -13.85 -29.90
N ALA A 90 -20.35 -14.05 -28.89
CA ALA A 90 -19.48 -15.22 -28.82
C ALA A 90 -20.31 -16.52 -28.71
N ASP A 91 -21.33 -16.55 -27.86
CA ASP A 91 -22.22 -17.70 -27.71
C ASP A 91 -23.01 -17.99 -28.99
N ARG A 92 -23.54 -16.97 -29.68
CA ARG A 92 -24.20 -17.13 -30.98
C ARG A 92 -23.26 -17.73 -32.02
N THR A 93 -22.01 -17.29 -32.05
CA THR A 93 -21.00 -17.83 -32.96
C THR A 93 -20.70 -19.30 -32.64
N LEU A 94 -20.55 -19.64 -31.36
CA LEU A 94 -20.27 -21.01 -30.91
C LEU A 94 -21.42 -21.98 -31.17
N GLN A 95 -22.68 -21.53 -31.13
CA GLN A 95 -23.84 -22.33 -31.51
C GLN A 95 -23.81 -22.73 -32.99
N GLY A 96 -23.40 -21.82 -33.88
CA GLY A 96 -23.27 -22.10 -35.30
C GLY A 96 -22.01 -22.92 -35.63
N LYS A 97 -20.86 -22.55 -35.05
CA LYS A 97 -19.58 -23.23 -35.25
C LYS A 97 -18.61 -22.92 -34.12
N THR A 98 -18.07 -23.97 -33.51
CA THR A 98 -16.98 -23.82 -32.54
C THR A 98 -15.73 -23.26 -33.21
N THR A 99 -15.26 -22.09 -32.75
CA THR A 99 -14.00 -21.48 -33.19
C THR A 99 -13.16 -21.07 -31.99
N LYS A 100 -11.83 -21.14 -32.12
CA LYS A 100 -10.90 -20.70 -31.06
C LYS A 100 -11.14 -19.24 -30.66
N ALA A 101 -11.41 -18.37 -31.64
CA ALA A 101 -11.66 -16.95 -31.41
C ALA A 101 -12.93 -16.71 -30.56
N ALA A 102 -14.03 -17.40 -30.86
CA ALA A 102 -15.26 -17.26 -30.10
C ALA A 102 -15.14 -17.84 -28.69
N THR A 103 -14.46 -18.99 -28.52
CA THR A 103 -14.17 -19.58 -27.20
C THR A 103 -13.36 -18.61 -26.33
N GLU A 104 -12.31 -18.01 -26.88
CA GLU A 104 -11.48 -17.06 -26.15
C GLU A 104 -12.22 -15.75 -25.85
N SER A 105 -13.05 -15.27 -26.79
CA SER A 105 -13.91 -14.11 -26.58
C SER A 105 -14.89 -14.33 -25.42
N LYS A 106 -15.54 -15.50 -25.36
CA LYS A 106 -16.42 -15.91 -24.25
C LYS A 106 -15.67 -15.92 -22.92
N ARG A 107 -14.48 -16.51 -22.87
CA ARG A 107 -13.63 -16.57 -21.66
C ARG A 107 -13.29 -15.17 -21.14
N ILE A 108 -12.81 -14.29 -22.03
CA ILE A 108 -12.45 -12.91 -21.69
C ILE A 108 -13.67 -12.13 -21.21
N ALA A 109 -14.79 -12.21 -21.94
CA ALA A 109 -16.01 -11.49 -21.60
C ALA A 109 -16.55 -11.93 -20.23
N THR A 110 -16.60 -13.24 -19.97
CA THR A 110 -17.03 -13.80 -18.67
C THR A 110 -16.17 -13.28 -17.53
N SER A 111 -14.85 -13.37 -17.67
CA SER A 111 -13.91 -12.87 -16.65
C SER A 111 -14.08 -11.37 -16.38
N LYS A 112 -14.25 -10.56 -17.43
CA LYS A 112 -14.47 -9.12 -17.27
C LYS A 112 -15.82 -8.76 -16.68
N ILE A 113 -16.88 -9.51 -16.98
CA ILE A 113 -18.20 -9.35 -16.35
C ILE A 113 -18.08 -9.60 -14.84
N GLU A 114 -17.44 -10.69 -14.43
CA GLU A 114 -17.23 -11.00 -13.01
C GLU A 114 -16.40 -9.91 -12.30
N LEU A 115 -15.38 -9.37 -12.96
CA LEU A 115 -14.58 -8.26 -12.42
C LEU A 115 -15.40 -6.97 -12.30
N ALA A 116 -16.21 -6.63 -13.31
CA ALA A 116 -17.05 -5.44 -13.27
C ALA A 116 -18.13 -5.53 -12.18
N LEU A 117 -18.76 -6.69 -12.02
CA LEU A 117 -19.73 -6.96 -10.96
C LEU A 117 -19.09 -6.88 -9.58
N ARG A 118 -17.91 -7.47 -9.38
CA ARG A 118 -17.15 -7.33 -8.13
C ARG A 118 -16.80 -5.88 -7.83
N GLY A 119 -16.37 -5.12 -8.84
CA GLY A 119 -16.09 -3.68 -8.67
C GLY A 119 -17.31 -2.89 -8.22
N LEU A 120 -18.48 -3.16 -8.81
CA LEU A 120 -19.74 -2.52 -8.41
C LEU A 120 -20.17 -2.91 -7.00
N ASP A 121 -20.02 -4.19 -6.63
CA ASP A 121 -20.27 -4.67 -5.26
C ASP A 121 -19.33 -3.99 -4.26
N ASP A 122 -18.04 -3.91 -4.58
CA ASP A 122 -17.05 -3.24 -3.73
C ASP A 122 -17.32 -1.73 -3.59
N LEU A 123 -17.83 -1.05 -4.62
CA LEU A 123 -18.23 0.35 -4.51
C LEU A 123 -19.45 0.53 -3.59
N ARG A 124 -20.45 -0.35 -3.71
CA ARG A 124 -21.72 -0.27 -2.94
C ARG A 124 -21.57 -0.73 -1.49
N ARG A 125 -20.63 -1.63 -1.22
CA ARG A 125 -20.40 -2.19 0.11
C ARG A 125 -19.95 -1.10 1.10
N THR A 126 -20.57 -1.11 2.28
CA THR A 126 -20.25 -0.22 3.40
C THR A 126 -19.32 -0.86 4.43
N GLU A 127 -19.51 -2.16 4.72
CA GLU A 127 -18.68 -2.91 5.65
C GLU A 127 -17.29 -3.16 5.06
N LEU A 128 -16.22 -2.88 5.80
CA LEU A 128 -14.84 -3.07 5.32
C LEU A 128 -14.38 -4.54 5.45
N LYS A 129 -13.51 -4.95 4.54
CA LYS A 129 -12.82 -6.24 4.51
C LYS A 129 -11.31 -5.97 4.67
N ASP A 130 -10.56 -6.95 5.16
CA ASP A 130 -9.10 -6.85 5.32
C ASP A 130 -8.38 -6.32 4.05
N ARG A 131 -8.82 -6.76 2.87
CA ARG A 131 -8.28 -6.33 1.58
C ARG A 131 -8.44 -4.83 1.30
N ASP A 132 -9.42 -4.17 1.91
CA ASP A 132 -9.67 -2.73 1.72
C ASP A 132 -8.61 -1.86 2.40
N SER A 133 -7.85 -2.45 3.32
CA SER A 133 -6.72 -1.84 4.00
C SER A 133 -5.37 -2.34 3.47
N ARG A 134 -5.36 -3.18 2.42
CA ARG A 134 -4.12 -3.68 1.83
C ARG A 134 -3.57 -2.69 0.80
N ILE A 135 -2.35 -2.23 1.04
CA ILE A 135 -1.63 -1.33 0.11
C ILE A 135 -0.55 -2.09 -0.65
N PHE A 136 -0.30 -1.63 -1.88
CA PHE A 136 0.78 -2.08 -2.75
C PHE A 136 1.65 -0.88 -3.13
N PRO A 137 2.85 -1.10 -3.67
CA PRO A 137 3.67 -0.02 -4.19
C PRO A 137 2.90 0.87 -5.17
N GLY A 138 2.91 2.18 -4.91
CA GLY A 138 2.15 3.20 -5.62
C GLY A 138 0.79 3.57 -5.01
N ASN A 139 0.29 2.81 -4.02
CA ASN A 139 -0.90 3.19 -3.25
C ASN A 139 -0.56 4.25 -2.20
N TYR A 140 -1.55 5.03 -1.79
CA TYR A 140 -1.45 5.97 -0.67
C TYR A 140 -1.77 5.30 0.67
N ALA A 141 -1.13 5.80 1.73
CA ALA A 141 -1.33 5.39 3.12
C ALA A 141 -1.19 6.60 4.06
N PRO A 142 -1.85 6.61 5.24
CA PRO A 142 -1.54 7.56 6.30
C PRO A 142 -0.15 7.23 6.87
N VAL A 143 0.72 8.25 6.92
CA VAL A 143 2.05 8.17 7.54
C VAL A 143 2.16 9.29 8.55
N MET A 144 2.52 8.93 9.79
CA MET A 144 2.78 9.88 10.86
C MET A 144 4.22 10.38 10.78
N VAL A 145 4.39 11.71 10.84
CA VAL A 145 5.69 12.41 10.81
C VAL A 145 5.73 13.48 11.89
N MET A 146 6.90 14.04 12.18
CA MET A 146 7.00 15.27 12.97
C MET A 146 7.05 16.49 12.05
N GLU A 147 6.18 17.49 12.30
CA GLU A 147 6.26 18.82 11.71
C GLU A 147 6.03 19.86 12.80
N ASP A 148 6.91 20.86 12.89
CA ASP A 148 6.83 21.95 13.89
C ASP A 148 6.61 21.46 15.33
N GLY A 149 7.29 20.37 15.70
CA GLY A 149 7.19 19.76 17.04
C GLY A 149 5.87 19.04 17.32
N LYS A 150 5.04 18.82 16.29
CA LYS A 150 3.76 18.10 16.40
C LYS A 150 3.77 16.87 15.51
N ARG A 151 3.14 15.79 16.01
CA ARG A 151 2.88 14.60 15.21
C ARG A 151 1.78 14.92 14.19
N VAL A 152 2.08 14.78 12.91
CA VAL A 152 1.17 15.06 11.80
C VAL A 152 0.99 13.81 10.94
N ILE A 153 -0.24 13.50 10.55
CA ILE A 153 -0.56 12.39 9.66
C ILE A 153 -0.73 12.96 8.25
N LYS A 154 0.10 12.51 7.31
CA LYS A 154 -0.02 12.87 5.90
C LYS A 154 -0.39 11.67 5.04
N PRO A 155 -1.17 11.86 3.96
CA PRO A 155 -1.36 10.82 2.98
C PRO A 155 -0.13 10.76 2.07
N MET A 156 0.60 9.65 2.10
CA MET A 156 1.83 9.48 1.34
C MET A 156 1.76 8.27 0.43
N ARG A 157 2.33 8.39 -0.76
CA ARG A 157 2.43 7.28 -1.72
C ARG A 157 3.52 6.29 -1.30
N TYR A 158 3.17 5.02 -1.16
CA TYR A 158 4.10 3.93 -0.86
C TYR A 158 4.94 3.58 -2.08
N LEU A 159 5.92 4.42 -2.41
CA LEU A 159 6.95 4.28 -3.45
C LEU A 159 7.70 5.61 -3.43
N CYS A 160 8.77 5.67 -2.65
CA CYS A 160 9.44 6.93 -2.31
C CYS A 160 10.11 7.53 -3.54
N ARG A 161 9.82 8.79 -3.86
CA ARG A 161 10.63 9.59 -4.78
C ARG A 161 11.42 10.60 -3.95
N PRO A 162 12.73 10.39 -3.74
CA PRO A 162 13.54 11.35 -2.99
C PRO A 162 13.57 12.73 -3.67
N ALA A 163 13.50 13.80 -2.88
CA ALA A 163 13.64 15.18 -3.34
C ALA A 163 14.92 15.38 -4.16
N GLY A 164 14.85 16.25 -5.17
CA GLY A 164 15.96 16.51 -6.10
C GLY A 164 16.22 15.42 -7.15
N LYS A 165 15.46 14.31 -7.16
CA LYS A 165 15.51 13.32 -8.24
C LYS A 165 14.56 13.68 -9.40
N PRO A 166 14.82 13.24 -10.65
CA PRO A 166 13.89 13.47 -11.76
C PRO A 166 12.52 12.79 -11.56
N ALA A 167 11.47 13.30 -12.21
CA ALA A 167 10.09 12.78 -12.08
C ALA A 167 9.91 11.31 -12.49
N PHE A 168 10.81 10.75 -13.32
CA PHE A 168 10.76 9.35 -13.75
C PHE A 168 11.49 8.39 -12.80
N TYR A 169 12.15 8.89 -11.76
CA TYR A 169 13.12 8.11 -10.98
C TYR A 169 12.52 6.87 -10.32
N ASP A 170 11.31 6.99 -9.77
CA ASP A 170 10.52 5.91 -9.17
C ASP A 170 9.97 4.90 -10.20
N LYS A 171 9.83 5.30 -11.47
CA LYS A 171 9.54 4.37 -12.57
C LYS A 171 10.78 3.56 -12.96
N LYS A 172 11.96 4.21 -12.94
CA LYS A 172 13.25 3.55 -13.22
C LYS A 172 13.67 2.59 -12.11
N TYR A 173 13.38 2.92 -10.86
CA TYR A 173 13.71 2.12 -9.69
C TYR A 173 12.44 1.72 -8.92
N PRO A 174 11.67 0.72 -9.40
CA PRO A 174 10.37 0.39 -8.83
C PRO A 174 10.46 -0.22 -7.42
N GLY A 175 11.66 -0.57 -6.95
CA GLY A 175 11.90 -1.16 -5.61
C GLY A 175 12.02 -0.15 -4.47
N ILE A 176 11.95 1.16 -4.73
CA ILE A 176 12.19 2.22 -3.73
C ILE A 176 10.97 2.48 -2.82
N TYR A 177 10.12 1.47 -2.64
CA TYR A 177 9.16 1.38 -1.54
C TYR A 177 9.76 0.69 -0.30
N ASN A 178 10.95 0.07 -0.43
CA ASN A 178 11.68 -0.52 0.68
C ASN A 178 13.08 0.11 0.84
N ALA A 179 13.33 0.70 1.99
CA ALA A 179 14.62 1.25 2.38
C ALA A 179 15.45 0.19 3.10
N ARG A 180 16.38 -0.45 2.40
CA ARG A 180 17.23 -1.49 2.99
C ARG A 180 18.16 -0.87 4.04
N ARG A 181 18.16 -1.46 5.24
CA ARG A 181 18.96 -1.01 6.39
C ARG A 181 20.44 -0.81 6.03
N ASN A 182 21.02 -1.76 5.30
CA ASN A 182 22.42 -1.73 4.88
C ASN A 182 22.75 -0.70 3.78
N ASN A 183 21.78 0.10 3.33
CA ASN A 183 21.98 1.16 2.35
C ASN A 183 21.38 2.50 2.83
N LEU A 184 21.13 2.63 4.14
CA LEU A 184 20.56 3.85 4.73
C LEU A 184 21.49 5.06 4.55
N GLU A 185 22.80 4.86 4.73
CA GLU A 185 23.82 5.90 4.52
C GLU A 185 24.35 5.99 3.06
N GLY A 186 23.88 5.09 2.19
CA GLY A 186 24.22 5.11 0.77
C GLY A 186 23.12 5.81 -0.05
N PHE A 187 22.19 5.03 -0.59
CA PHE A 187 21.08 5.53 -1.41
C PHE A 187 20.15 6.46 -0.62
N TRP A 188 19.89 6.16 0.65
CA TRP A 188 18.89 6.86 1.46
C TRP A 188 19.47 8.02 2.31
N LYS A 189 20.74 8.36 2.14
CA LYS A 189 21.46 9.33 3.00
C LYS A 189 20.86 10.73 3.05
N SER A 190 20.09 11.11 2.04
CA SER A 190 19.39 12.41 2.04
C SER A 190 18.10 12.39 2.85
N LEU A 191 17.62 11.21 3.29
CA LEU A 191 16.40 11.03 4.07
C LEU A 191 16.68 10.44 5.44
N PHE A 192 17.58 9.45 5.56
CA PHE A 192 17.94 8.88 6.86
C PHE A 192 18.73 9.89 7.68
N GLY A 193 18.22 10.22 8.88
CA GLY A 193 18.74 11.30 9.72
C GLY A 193 17.95 12.61 9.58
N TYR A 194 17.02 12.71 8.61
CA TYR A 194 16.34 13.96 8.27
C TYR A 194 14.82 13.84 8.18
N SER A 195 14.30 12.79 7.54
CA SER A 195 12.88 12.68 7.20
C SER A 195 12.38 11.27 7.49
N HIS A 196 12.00 11.08 8.75
CA HIS A 196 11.51 9.81 9.28
C HIS A 196 10.00 9.85 9.46
N GLY A 197 9.36 8.69 9.30
CA GLY A 197 7.92 8.52 9.45
C GLY A 197 7.57 7.17 10.05
N ILE A 198 6.32 7.03 10.46
CA ILE A 198 5.75 5.79 11.00
C ILE A 198 4.46 5.47 10.27
N MET A 199 4.35 4.23 9.79
CA MET A 199 3.11 3.66 9.26
C MET A 199 2.64 2.52 10.18
N LEU A 200 1.35 2.50 10.53
CA LEU A 200 0.77 1.39 11.26
C LEU A 200 0.40 0.23 10.33
N VAL A 201 0.88 -0.96 10.66
CA VAL A 201 0.66 -2.20 9.89
C VAL A 201 0.16 -3.31 10.79
N SER A 202 -0.93 -3.98 10.42
CA SER A 202 -1.46 -5.14 11.15
C SER A 202 -0.97 -6.47 10.59
N ALA A 203 -0.62 -6.51 9.30
CA ALA A 203 -0.08 -7.68 8.61
C ALA A 203 0.74 -7.23 7.40
N PHE A 204 1.69 -8.04 6.96
CA PHE A 204 2.34 -7.84 5.66
C PHE A 204 2.34 -9.12 4.86
N TYR A 205 2.53 -8.98 3.55
CA TYR A 205 2.42 -10.08 2.62
C TYR A 205 3.63 -10.15 1.71
N GLU A 206 4.10 -11.37 1.52
CA GLU A 206 5.28 -11.64 0.70
C GLU A 206 5.01 -12.69 -0.36
N ASN A 207 5.64 -12.48 -1.50
CA ASN A 207 5.74 -13.47 -2.55
C ASN A 207 6.85 -14.45 -2.20
N VAL A 208 6.52 -15.74 -2.13
CA VAL A 208 7.49 -16.80 -1.83
C VAL A 208 7.38 -17.93 -2.85
N SER A 209 8.47 -18.66 -2.97
CA SER A 209 8.53 -19.91 -3.72
C SER A 209 7.62 -20.95 -3.07
N ARG A 210 6.71 -21.54 -3.85
CA ARG A 210 5.88 -22.66 -3.41
C ARG A 210 6.78 -23.83 -3.01
N ALA A 211 7.76 -24.18 -3.85
CA ALA A 211 8.64 -25.30 -3.58
C ALA A 211 9.41 -25.13 -2.26
N ARG A 212 9.92 -23.91 -2.01
CA ARG A 212 10.62 -23.60 -0.76
C ARG A 212 9.68 -23.69 0.46
N THR A 213 8.45 -23.19 0.34
CA THR A 213 7.44 -23.26 1.41
C THR A 213 7.06 -24.71 1.73
N GLU A 214 6.99 -25.57 0.71
CA GLU A 214 6.70 -27.01 0.83
C GLU A 214 7.93 -27.84 1.26
N GLY A 215 9.10 -27.21 1.44
CA GLY A 215 10.35 -27.91 1.77
C GLY A 215 10.84 -28.85 0.67
N ARG A 216 10.36 -28.70 -0.57
CA ARG A 216 10.71 -29.56 -1.70
C ARG A 216 11.72 -28.90 -2.63
N LYS A 217 12.54 -29.72 -3.27
CA LYS A 217 13.36 -29.28 -4.41
C LYS A 217 12.52 -29.33 -5.68
N LEU A 218 12.68 -28.31 -6.53
CA LEU A 218 12.15 -28.34 -7.89
C LEU A 218 12.83 -29.46 -8.68
N LYS A 219 12.06 -30.19 -9.48
CA LYS A 219 12.61 -31.17 -10.43
C LYS A 219 13.26 -30.45 -11.61
N ASP A 220 14.14 -31.15 -12.33
CA ASP A 220 14.75 -30.60 -13.55
C ASP A 220 13.66 -30.22 -14.57
N GLY A 221 13.70 -28.96 -15.02
CA GLY A 221 12.71 -28.39 -15.93
C GLY A 221 11.38 -27.96 -15.29
N GLU A 222 11.20 -28.18 -13.97
CA GLU A 222 10.03 -27.70 -13.24
C GLU A 222 10.10 -26.19 -13.00
N LYS A 223 9.03 -25.47 -13.32
CA LYS A 223 8.90 -24.05 -12.98
C LYS A 223 8.37 -23.91 -11.57
N ASP A 224 9.00 -23.05 -10.79
CA ASP A 224 8.48 -22.70 -9.48
C ASP A 224 7.17 -21.93 -9.58
N GLU A 225 6.32 -22.13 -8.57
CA GLU A 225 5.08 -21.39 -8.44
C GLU A 225 5.24 -20.30 -7.38
N ASN A 226 4.70 -19.13 -7.66
CA ASN A 226 4.68 -18.02 -6.71
C ASN A 226 3.41 -18.10 -5.85
N VAL A 227 3.58 -18.22 -4.54
CA VAL A 227 2.47 -18.09 -3.59
C VAL A 227 2.65 -16.83 -2.75
N VAL A 228 1.54 -16.27 -2.27
CA VAL A 228 1.56 -15.12 -1.38
C VAL A 228 1.29 -15.62 0.03
N LEU A 229 2.19 -15.33 0.96
CA LEU A 229 1.98 -15.56 2.39
C LEU A 229 1.58 -14.26 3.07
N GLU A 230 0.61 -14.35 3.97
CA GLU A 230 0.30 -13.32 4.95
C GLU A 230 1.08 -13.61 6.23
N PHE A 231 1.70 -12.58 6.82
CA PHE A 231 2.39 -12.64 8.10
C PHE A 231 1.70 -11.70 9.10
N ARG A 232 1.28 -12.24 10.25
CA ARG A 232 0.65 -11.50 11.34
C ARG A 232 1.44 -11.65 12.64
N PRO A 233 1.66 -10.56 13.40
CA PRO A 233 2.35 -10.64 14.68
C PRO A 233 1.48 -11.40 15.70
N GLN A 234 2.13 -12.11 16.62
CA GLN A 234 1.53 -12.74 17.79
C GLN A 234 2.05 -12.10 19.09
N PRO A 235 1.17 -11.59 19.98
CA PRO A 235 -0.28 -11.47 19.81
C PRO A 235 -0.66 -10.49 18.67
N ALA A 236 -1.86 -10.67 18.12
CA ALA A 236 -2.36 -9.81 17.06
C ALA A 236 -2.43 -8.34 17.52
N GLY A 237 -1.82 -7.44 16.74
CA GLY A 237 -1.74 -6.02 17.05
C GLY A 237 -1.14 -5.21 15.92
N ASP A 238 -1.16 -3.88 16.08
CA ASP A 238 -0.53 -2.99 15.10
C ASP A 238 0.95 -2.81 15.39
N MET A 239 1.72 -2.81 14.32
CA MET A 239 3.14 -2.56 14.32
C MET A 239 3.45 -1.13 13.87
N LEU A 240 4.35 -0.46 14.61
CA LEU A 240 4.87 0.87 14.28
C LEU A 240 6.02 0.73 13.27
N ILE A 241 5.72 0.72 11.98
CA ILE A 241 6.74 0.46 10.95
C ILE A 241 7.59 1.70 10.70
N ALA A 242 8.89 1.58 10.95
CA ALA A 242 9.88 2.61 10.66
C ALA A 242 9.94 2.88 9.15
N CYS A 243 9.81 4.15 8.77
CA CYS A 243 9.75 4.59 7.38
C CYS A 243 10.65 5.80 7.14
N LEU A 244 11.12 5.96 5.90
CA LEU A 244 11.67 7.21 5.39
C LEU A 244 10.66 7.85 4.44
N TRP A 245 10.56 9.17 4.45
CA TRP A 245 9.65 9.89 3.57
C TRP A 245 10.33 11.07 2.89
N SER A 246 9.71 11.54 1.81
CA SER A 246 10.17 12.69 1.06
C SER A 246 8.98 13.48 0.54
N HIS A 247 9.07 14.80 0.64
CA HIS A 247 8.28 15.75 -0.14
C HIS A 247 9.07 16.09 -1.40
N TRP A 248 8.58 15.65 -2.55
CA TRP A 248 9.20 15.90 -3.84
C TRP A 248 8.45 17.02 -4.55
N GLN A 249 9.20 18.01 -5.03
CA GLN A 249 8.68 19.16 -5.76
C GLN A 249 9.49 19.35 -7.05
N SER A 250 8.83 19.78 -8.11
CA SER A 250 9.48 20.12 -9.38
C SER A 250 8.64 21.15 -10.14
N PRO A 251 9.25 22.16 -10.79
CA PRO A 251 8.50 23.17 -11.54
C PRO A 251 7.53 22.56 -12.54
N GLY A 252 6.26 22.99 -12.48
CA GLY A 252 5.20 22.50 -13.37
C GLY A 252 4.74 21.07 -13.11
N GLN A 253 5.12 20.46 -11.99
CA GLN A 253 4.64 19.16 -11.55
C GLN A 253 3.89 19.28 -10.22
N PRO A 254 2.84 18.48 -9.98
CA PRO A 254 2.25 18.38 -8.66
C PRO A 254 3.28 17.90 -7.63
N ASP A 255 3.18 18.48 -6.44
CA ASP A 255 3.93 18.02 -5.27
C ASP A 255 3.60 16.56 -4.97
N LEU A 256 4.59 15.82 -4.45
CA LEU A 256 4.42 14.42 -4.12
C LEU A 256 4.99 14.12 -2.73
N PHE A 257 4.12 13.75 -1.81
CA PHE A 257 4.51 13.07 -0.58
C PHE A 257 4.60 11.57 -0.82
N SER A 258 5.76 10.99 -0.53
CA SER A 258 5.99 9.56 -0.74
C SER A 258 6.94 8.98 0.29
N PHE A 259 6.84 7.68 0.53
CA PHE A 259 7.60 7.02 1.59
C PHE A 259 8.05 5.61 1.22
N ALA A 260 8.99 5.09 2.00
CA ALA A 260 9.51 3.73 1.94
C ALA A 260 9.61 3.14 3.35
N ALA A 261 9.23 1.88 3.51
CA ALA A 261 9.38 1.16 4.76
C ALA A 261 10.83 0.68 4.91
N ILE A 262 11.41 0.80 6.11
CA ILE A 262 12.75 0.29 6.36
C ILE A 262 12.67 -1.23 6.53
N THR A 263 13.57 -1.92 5.84
CA THR A 263 13.65 -3.38 5.85
C THR A 263 15.03 -3.86 6.27
N ASP A 264 15.06 -4.99 6.96
CA ASP A 264 16.28 -5.65 7.42
C ASP A 264 16.21 -7.15 7.19
N GLU A 265 17.22 -7.88 7.66
CA GLU A 265 17.15 -9.34 7.76
C GLU A 265 15.91 -9.82 8.52
N PRO A 266 15.26 -10.90 8.05
CA PRO A 266 14.03 -11.41 8.62
C PRO A 266 14.30 -12.23 9.89
N PRO A 267 13.33 -12.31 10.81
CA PRO A 267 13.37 -13.28 11.91
C PRO A 267 13.29 -14.73 11.38
N PRO A 268 13.69 -15.73 12.19
CA PRO A 268 13.85 -17.12 11.75
C PRO A 268 12.62 -17.72 11.07
N GLU A 269 11.42 -17.44 11.56
CA GLU A 269 10.17 -17.98 11.01
C GLU A 269 9.83 -17.45 9.63
N ILE A 270 10.20 -16.20 9.33
CA ILE A 270 10.03 -15.59 8.01
C ILE A 270 11.10 -16.10 7.04
N ALA A 271 12.34 -16.25 7.53
CA ALA A 271 13.42 -16.86 6.77
C ALA A 271 13.07 -18.30 6.37
N ALA A 272 12.51 -19.08 7.31
CA ALA A 272 12.05 -20.45 7.09
C ALA A 272 10.91 -20.53 6.07
N ALA A 273 9.98 -19.57 6.09
CA ALA A 273 8.94 -19.41 5.06
C ALA A 273 9.51 -18.99 3.69
N GLY A 274 10.82 -18.76 3.61
CA GLY A 274 11.54 -18.59 2.36
C GLY A 274 11.74 -17.16 1.91
N HIS A 275 11.49 -16.21 2.80
CA HIS A 275 11.59 -14.79 2.54
C HIS A 275 12.85 -14.18 3.16
N ASP A 276 13.45 -13.17 2.52
CA ASP A 276 14.83 -12.71 2.82
C ASP A 276 14.92 -11.35 3.51
N ARG A 277 13.77 -10.69 3.76
CA ARG A 277 13.69 -9.37 4.39
C ARG A 277 12.43 -9.22 5.23
N CYS A 278 12.46 -8.35 6.23
CA CYS A 278 11.28 -7.98 7.00
C CYS A 278 11.26 -6.47 7.30
N ILE A 279 10.08 -5.89 7.38
CA ILE A 279 9.88 -4.50 7.84
C ILE A 279 10.26 -4.38 9.32
N ILE A 280 10.72 -3.19 9.73
CA ILE A 280 11.18 -2.96 11.11
C ILE A 280 10.06 -2.30 11.92
N PRO A 281 9.43 -3.01 12.87
CA PRO A 281 8.53 -2.39 13.83
C PRO A 281 9.32 -1.79 15.01
N ILE A 282 9.28 -0.47 15.18
CA ILE A 282 9.88 0.17 16.36
C ILE A 282 8.97 0.00 17.59
N LYS A 283 9.52 0.18 18.78
CA LYS A 283 8.72 0.18 20.01
C LYS A 283 8.04 1.53 20.25
N PRO A 284 6.91 1.59 21.00
CA PRO A 284 6.21 2.83 21.30
C PRO A 284 7.07 3.91 21.98
N GLU A 285 8.00 3.52 22.86
CA GLU A 285 8.90 4.44 23.54
C GLU A 285 9.86 5.19 22.60
N HIS A 286 10.08 4.67 21.38
CA HIS A 286 10.99 5.28 20.40
C HIS A 286 10.29 6.21 19.41
N ILE A 287 8.97 6.40 19.50
CA ILE A 287 8.20 7.18 18.51
C ILE A 287 8.77 8.59 18.30
N ASP A 288 9.00 9.35 19.38
CA ASP A 288 9.45 10.74 19.24
C ASP A 288 10.91 10.83 18.80
N ALA A 289 11.78 9.99 19.36
CA ALA A 289 13.19 9.94 18.98
C ALA A 289 13.39 9.49 17.51
N TRP A 290 12.50 8.64 17.00
CA TRP A 290 12.46 8.24 15.59
C TRP A 290 11.93 9.36 14.69
N LEU A 291 10.83 10.02 15.07
CA LEU A 291 10.23 11.07 14.25
C LEU A 291 11.03 12.39 14.27
N CYS A 292 11.92 12.58 15.25
CA CYS A 292 12.84 13.72 15.37
C CYS A 292 14.30 13.27 15.22
N PRO A 293 14.73 12.80 14.04
CA PRO A 293 16.09 12.32 13.88
C PRO A 293 17.11 13.46 13.91
N GLU A 294 18.31 13.15 14.40
CA GLU A 294 19.45 14.07 14.41
C GLU A 294 20.46 13.66 13.32
N PRO A 295 20.70 14.49 12.29
CA PRO A 295 21.64 14.15 11.21
C PRO A 295 23.06 13.86 11.67
N ASN A 296 23.47 14.47 12.78
CA ASN A 296 24.81 14.32 13.36
C ASN A 296 24.92 13.12 14.32
N ASN A 297 23.83 12.39 14.55
CA ASN A 297 23.77 11.25 15.46
C ASN A 297 22.97 10.09 14.85
N LEU A 298 23.45 9.61 13.70
CA LEU A 298 22.85 8.44 13.03
C LEU A 298 22.91 7.18 13.89
N ALA A 299 23.89 7.08 14.79
CA ALA A 299 24.04 5.97 15.73
C ALA A 299 22.79 5.81 16.63
N ALA A 300 22.20 6.91 17.11
CA ALA A 300 20.96 6.86 17.88
C ALA A 300 19.79 6.30 17.05
N GLN A 301 19.72 6.64 15.77
CA GLN A 301 18.69 6.13 14.86
C GLN A 301 18.85 4.63 14.59
N TYR A 302 20.09 4.15 14.44
CA TYR A 302 20.35 2.72 14.37
C TYR A 302 20.02 1.99 15.68
N ALA A 303 20.30 2.59 16.84
CA ALA A 303 19.97 2.00 18.13
C ALA A 303 18.46 1.76 18.29
N ILE A 304 17.62 2.68 17.81
CA ILE A 304 16.16 2.49 17.73
C ILE A 304 15.80 1.32 16.82
N LEU A 305 16.43 1.22 15.65
CA LEU A 305 16.21 0.11 14.73
C LEU A 305 16.72 -1.22 15.31
N ASP A 306 17.75 -1.24 16.15
CA ASP A 306 18.23 -2.47 16.81
C ASP A 306 17.29 -2.90 17.94
N ASP A 307 16.84 -1.94 18.75
CA ASP A 307 15.85 -2.12 19.80
C ASP A 307 14.40 -2.16 19.27
N ARG A 308 14.22 -2.82 18.13
CA ARG A 308 12.92 -3.03 17.50
C ARG A 308 12.05 -4.00 18.30
N HIS A 309 10.74 -3.91 18.10
CA HIS A 309 9.83 -4.96 18.51
C HIS A 309 10.10 -6.24 17.69
N ARG A 310 10.03 -7.42 18.31
CA ARG A 310 10.29 -8.72 17.65
C ARG A 310 9.16 -9.70 17.96
N PRO A 311 7.94 -9.45 17.47
CA PRO A 311 6.86 -10.40 17.64
C PRO A 311 7.17 -11.65 16.81
N TYR A 312 6.59 -12.79 17.20
CA TYR A 312 6.57 -13.96 16.33
C TYR A 312 5.55 -13.74 15.22
N TYR A 313 5.91 -14.07 13.98
CA TYR A 313 4.99 -13.94 12.85
C TYR A 313 4.38 -15.29 12.44
N GLU A 314 3.10 -15.47 12.75
CA GLU A 314 2.32 -16.56 12.15
C GLU A 314 2.05 -16.27 10.68
N HIS A 315 2.12 -17.31 9.84
CA HIS A 315 1.88 -17.18 8.43
C HIS A 315 0.86 -18.18 7.87
N ARG A 316 0.13 -17.75 6.85
CA ARG A 316 -0.81 -18.56 6.08
C ARG A 316 -0.81 -18.14 4.62
N MET A 317 -1.30 -19.00 3.74
CA MET A 317 -1.56 -18.60 2.35
C MET A 317 -2.58 -17.46 2.33
N ALA A 318 -2.23 -16.38 1.64
CA ALA A 318 -3.13 -15.25 1.45
C ALA A 318 -4.27 -15.65 0.50
N ALA A 319 -5.50 -15.28 0.87
CA ALA A 319 -6.68 -15.42 0.03
C ALA A 319 -6.77 -14.32 -1.05
#